data_AF-A0A1G3V5M6-F1
#
_entry.id   AF-A0A1G3V5M6-F1
#
_cell.length_a   1.000
_cell.length_b   1.000
_cell.length_c   1.000
_cell.angle_alpha   90.00
_cell.angle_beta   90.00
_cell.angle_gamma   90.00
#
_symmetry.space_group_name_H-M   'P 1'
#
loop_
_entity.id
_entity.type
_entity.pdbx_description
1 polymer ?
#
loop_
_entity_poly.entity_id
_entity_poly.type
_entity_poly.pdbx_seq_one_letter_code
_entity_poly.pdbx_strand_id
1 'polypeptide(L)'
;MLSGAVVYGKDFFSFLSMVFLSIERGETKDWGEFIGESKGYSVFEGTELDLMNGLQQYVPFCIFKTHPIASESQVNEVIKALTS
;
A
#
# COMPACT_ATOMS: atom_id res chain seq x y z
N MET A 1 2.31 1.74 9.33
CA MET A 1 2.32 2.26 7.94
C MET A 1 2.29 1.04 7.00
N LEU A 2 1.47 0.91 5.97
CA LEU A 2 1.13 -0.42 5.38
C LEU A 2 1.46 -0.56 3.87
N SER A 3 1.94 -1.76 3.54
CA SER A 3 2.30 -2.49 2.29
C SER A 3 1.49 -2.47 0.97
N GLY A 4 2.14 -3.03 -0.06
CA GLY A 4 1.69 -3.27 -1.43
C GLY A 4 0.76 -4.44 -1.74
N ALA A 5 0.31 -4.51 -3.00
CA ALA A 5 -0.82 -5.31 -3.49
C ALA A 5 -0.52 -6.01 -4.83
N VAL A 6 -1.21 -7.12 -5.13
CA VAL A 6 -1.01 -7.96 -6.33
C VAL A 6 -2.25 -7.90 -7.25
N VAL A 7 -2.11 -7.68 -8.56
CA VAL A 7 -3.20 -7.16 -9.44
C VAL A 7 -3.73 -8.17 -10.47
N TYR A 8 -5.04 -8.18 -10.75
CA TYR A 8 -5.68 -8.79 -11.93
C TYR A 8 -7.10 -8.18 -12.15
N GLY A 9 -7.36 -7.41 -13.22
CA GLY A 9 -8.75 -7.00 -13.53
C GLY A 9 -9.06 -5.92 -14.61
N LYS A 10 -9.84 -6.36 -15.62
CA LYS A 10 -10.85 -5.77 -16.54
C LYS A 10 -10.98 -4.28 -16.98
N ASP A 11 -10.33 -3.28 -16.41
CA ASP A 11 -10.12 -1.98 -17.08
C ASP A 11 -8.96 -1.26 -16.38
N PHE A 12 -7.77 -1.46 -16.93
CA PHE A 12 -6.52 -0.96 -16.36
C PHE A 12 -6.49 0.57 -16.25
N PHE A 13 -7.17 1.29 -17.15
CA PHE A 13 -7.21 2.75 -17.12
C PHE A 13 -7.98 3.28 -15.92
N SER A 14 -9.16 2.71 -15.64
CA SER A 14 -9.95 3.06 -14.46
C SER A 14 -9.18 2.79 -13.16
N PHE A 15 -8.46 1.67 -13.09
CA PHE A 15 -7.56 1.36 -11.96
C PHE A 15 -6.48 2.43 -11.79
N LEU A 16 -5.74 2.75 -12.87
CA LEU A 16 -4.67 3.74 -12.83
C LEU A 16 -5.18 5.13 -12.43
N SER A 17 -6.35 5.56 -12.91
CA SER A 17 -6.94 6.85 -12.50
C SER A 17 -7.15 6.93 -10.99
N MET A 18 -7.63 5.86 -10.35
CA MET A 18 -7.81 5.83 -8.90
C MET A 18 -6.48 5.79 -8.14
N VAL A 19 -5.46 5.11 -8.67
CA VAL A 19 -4.11 5.12 -8.08
C VAL A 19 -3.52 6.53 -8.12
N PHE A 20 -3.60 7.22 -9.27
CA PHE A 20 -3.07 8.58 -9.39
C PHE A 20 -3.78 9.57 -8.48
N LEU A 21 -5.11 9.46 -8.32
CA LEU A 21 -5.85 10.26 -7.34
C LEU A 21 -5.38 10.01 -5.89
N SER A 22 -5.10 8.75 -5.52
CA SER A 22 -4.57 8.41 -4.19
C SER A 22 -3.18 9.02 -3.95
N ILE A 23 -2.34 9.06 -4.99
CA ILE A 23 -1.02 9.72 -4.93
C ILE A 23 -1.19 11.23 -4.78
N GLU A 24 -2.08 11.86 -5.56
CA GLU A 24 -2.36 13.30 -5.46
C GLU A 24 -2.89 13.72 -4.08
N ARG A 25 -3.69 12.86 -3.43
CA ARG A 25 -4.18 13.07 -2.07
C ARG A 25 -3.11 12.83 -0.99
N GLY A 26 -1.97 12.27 -1.37
CA GLY A 26 -0.88 11.92 -0.46
C GLY A 26 -1.17 10.69 0.40
N GLU A 27 -2.20 9.90 0.07
CA GLU A 27 -2.53 8.63 0.71
C GLU A 27 -1.49 7.57 0.31
N THR A 28 -1.20 7.47 -0.98
CA THR A 28 -0.13 6.64 -1.54
C THR A 28 1.17 7.44 -1.63
N LYS A 29 2.23 6.95 -0.97
CA LYS A 29 3.56 7.56 -0.97
C LYS A 29 4.48 7.06 -2.08
N ASP A 30 4.29 5.81 -2.48
CA ASP A 30 5.03 5.19 -3.58
C ASP A 30 4.16 4.11 -4.22
N TRP A 31 4.34 3.88 -5.52
CA TRP A 31 3.61 2.89 -6.29
C TRP A 31 4.44 2.42 -7.48
N GLY A 32 4.40 1.12 -7.76
CA GLY A 32 5.10 0.57 -8.92
C GLY A 32 4.65 -0.83 -9.30
N GLU A 33 4.92 -1.21 -10.54
CA GLU A 33 4.70 -2.54 -11.09
C GLU A 33 6.05 -3.27 -11.23
N PHE A 34 6.06 -4.58 -10.98
CA PHE A 34 7.22 -5.41 -11.24
C PHE A 34 7.28 -5.77 -12.73
N ILE A 35 8.42 -5.47 -13.37
CA ILE A 35 8.59 -5.62 -14.82
C ILE A 35 8.32 -7.06 -15.24
N GLY A 36 7.40 -7.23 -16.22
CA GLY A 36 7.05 -8.54 -16.77
C GLY A 36 6.10 -9.36 -15.90
N GLU A 37 5.63 -8.81 -14.78
CA GLU A 37 4.61 -9.40 -13.92
C GLU A 37 3.33 -8.56 -13.97
N SER A 38 2.18 -9.17 -13.68
CA SER A 38 0.94 -8.43 -13.40
C SER A 38 0.82 -8.13 -11.91
N LYS A 39 1.91 -7.68 -11.28
CA LYS A 39 2.01 -7.48 -9.83
C LYS A 39 2.81 -6.24 -9.53
N GLY A 40 2.60 -5.67 -8.35
CA GLY A 40 3.31 -4.47 -7.97
C GLY A 40 3.35 -4.26 -6.47
N TYR A 41 3.58 -3.01 -6.11
CA TYR A 41 3.56 -2.56 -4.74
C TYR A 41 2.95 -1.15 -4.65
N SER A 42 2.51 -0.81 -3.44
CA SER A 42 2.04 0.51 -3.07
C SER A 42 2.46 0.73 -1.62
N VAL A 43 2.91 1.92 -1.28
CA VAL A 43 3.17 2.32 0.11
C VAL A 43 2.07 3.27 0.52
N PHE A 44 1.28 2.88 1.52
CA PHE A 44 0.17 3.69 2.05
C PHE A 44 0.50 4.19 3.46
N GLU A 45 0.28 5.48 3.70
CA GLU A 45 0.46 6.08 5.02
C GLU A 45 -0.90 6.42 5.65
N GLY A 46 -1.17 5.77 6.79
CA GLY A 46 -2.41 5.94 7.55
C GLY A 46 -2.60 4.81 8.55
N THR A 47 -3.78 4.78 9.17
CA THR A 47 -4.19 3.68 10.05
C THR A 47 -4.59 2.44 9.25
N GLU A 48 -4.69 1.28 9.92
CA GLU A 48 -5.26 0.07 9.31
C GLU A 48 -6.68 0.31 8.80
N LEU A 49 -7.47 1.11 9.51
CA LEU A 49 -8.83 1.43 9.10
C LEU A 49 -8.86 2.31 7.85
N ASP A 50 -7.98 3.33 7.77
CA ASP A 50 -7.87 4.18 6.57
C ASP A 50 -7.51 3.34 5.35
N LEU A 51 -6.54 2.43 5.51
CA LEU A 51 -6.17 1.48 4.46
C LEU A 51 -7.37 0.62 4.06
N MET A 52 -8.02 -0.05 5.03
CA MET A 52 -9.14 -0.96 4.73
C MET A 52 -10.30 -0.27 4.00
N ASN A 53 -10.57 0.99 4.34
CA ASN A 53 -11.56 1.82 3.65
C ASN A 53 -11.10 2.19 2.23
N GLY A 54 -9.85 2.64 2.08
CA GLY A 54 -9.27 3.01 0.79
C GLY A 54 -9.14 1.82 -0.17
N LEU A 55 -8.91 0.60 0.35
CA LEU A 55 -8.78 -0.60 -0.47
C LEU A 55 -10.09 -1.05 -1.15
N GLN A 56 -11.25 -0.68 -0.60
CA GLN A 56 -12.55 -1.12 -1.12
C GLN A 56 -12.76 -0.71 -2.59
N GLN A 57 -12.28 0.48 -2.99
CA GLN A 57 -12.44 0.98 -4.36
C GLN A 57 -11.70 0.12 -5.40
N TYR A 58 -10.70 -0.65 -4.96
CA TYR A 58 -9.85 -1.42 -5.84
C TYR A 58 -10.19 -2.92 -5.87
N VAL A 59 -11.11 -3.40 -5.02
CA VAL A 59 -11.53 -4.81 -4.93
C VAL A 59 -11.89 -5.45 -6.29
N PRO A 60 -12.52 -4.73 -7.26
CA PRO A 60 -12.80 -5.29 -8.58
C PRO A 60 -11.56 -5.52 -9.46
N PHE A 61 -10.42 -4.90 -9.14
CA PHE A 61 -9.25 -4.80 -10.01
C PHE A 61 -8.03 -5.58 -9.50
N CYS A 62 -7.94 -5.84 -8.19
CA CYS A 62 -6.76 -6.48 -7.61
C CYS A 62 -7.03 -7.20 -6.28
N ILE A 63 -6.09 -8.08 -5.93
CA ILE A 63 -6.06 -8.83 -4.69
C ILE A 63 -4.97 -8.28 -3.79
N PHE A 64 -5.35 -7.87 -2.59
CA PHE A 64 -4.43 -7.24 -1.65
C PHE A 64 -3.72 -8.28 -0.78
N LYS A 65 -2.41 -8.10 -0.59
CA LYS A 65 -1.64 -8.80 0.43
C LYS A 65 -0.93 -7.78 1.31
N THR A 66 -1.46 -7.53 2.50
CA THR A 66 -0.93 -6.47 3.35
C THR A 66 0.15 -6.95 4.34
N HIS A 67 1.13 -6.08 4.61
CA HIS A 67 2.28 -6.19 5.48
C HIS A 67 2.47 -4.85 6.25
N PRO A 68 2.21 -4.82 7.56
CA PRO A 68 2.51 -3.65 8.37
C PRO A 68 4.01 -3.35 8.37
N ILE A 69 4.35 -2.09 8.12
CA ILE A 69 5.68 -1.51 8.23
C ILE A 69 5.72 -0.68 9.52
N ALA A 70 6.66 -1.01 10.39
CA ALA A 70 6.91 -0.29 11.63
C ALA A 70 7.48 1.11 11.33
N SER A 71 7.04 2.10 12.09
CA SER A 71 7.66 3.43 12.05
C SER A 71 9.06 3.37 12.65
N GLU A 72 9.90 4.35 12.31
CA GLU A 72 11.23 4.50 12.91
C GLU A 72 11.14 4.55 14.44
N SER A 73 10.15 5.25 15.01
CA SER A 73 9.92 5.30 16.46
C SER A 73 9.65 3.92 17.07
N GLN A 74 8.82 3.10 16.43
CA GLN A 74 8.54 1.73 16.88
C GLN A 74 9.80 0.85 16.81
N VAL A 75 10.59 0.97 15.74
CA VAL A 75 11.86 0.24 15.61
C VAL A 75 12.84 0.70 16.69
N ASN A 76 12.95 2.00 16.95
CA ASN A 76 13.83 2.57 17.96
C ASN A 76 13.47 2.09 19.39
N GLU A 77 12.18 1.92 19.71
CA GLU A 77 11.75 1.35 20.99
C GLU A 77 12.19 -0.11 21.15
N VAL A 78 12.05 -0.93 20.11
CA VAL A 78 12.50 -2.33 20.11
C VAL A 78 14.01 -2.42 20.28
N ILE A 79 14.77 -1.59 19.55
CA ILE A 79 16.24 -1.56 19.65
C ILE A 79 16.68 -1.24 21.09
N LYS A 80 16.06 -0.24 21.74
CA LYS A 80 16.39 0.12 23.13
C LYS A 80 16.20 -1.08 24.06
N ALA A 81 15.08 -1.79 23.94
CA ALA A 81 14.76 -2.97 24.75
C ALA A 81 15.72 -4.16 24.54
N LEU A 82 16.38 -4.26 23.38
CA LEU A 82 17.37 -5.30 23.09
C LEU A 82 18.76 -4.99 23.67
N THR A 83 19.04 -3.73 23.94
CA THR A 83 20.36 -3.25 24.40
C THR A 83 20.42 -2.87 25.89
N SER A 84 19.29 -2.98 26.59
CA SER A 84 19.13 -2.71 28.03
C SER A 84 19.11 -3.99 28.85
#